data_AF-A0A2N5ZHF4-F1
#
_entry.id   AF-A0A2N5ZHF4-F1
#
_cell.length_a   1.000
_cell.length_b   1.000
_cell.length_c   1.000
_cell.angle_alpha   90.00
_cell.angle_beta   90.00
_cell.angle_gamma   90.00
#
_symmetry.space_group_name_H-M   'P 1'
#
loop_
_entity.id
_entity.type
_entity.pdbx_description
1 polymer ?
#
loop_
_entity_poly.entity_id
_entity_poly.type
_entity_poly.pdbx_seq_one_letter_code
_entity_poly.pdbx_strand_id
1 'polypeptide(L)' 'TTIADLAVALNTGLIKTGSASRSDRIAKYNQLLRIEEALGDSAKYLGKDFKFL' A
#
# COMPACT_ATOMS: atom_id res chain seq x y z
N THR A 1 -1.06 1.89 9.48
CA THR A 1 -0.72 3.22 8.99
C THR A 1 0.77 3.22 8.73
N THR A 2 1.67 3.35 9.71
CA THR A 2 3.13 3.43 9.50
C THR A 2 3.73 2.41 8.51
N ILE A 3 3.38 1.13 8.59
CA ILE A 3 3.92 0.12 7.67
C ILE A 3 3.41 0.25 6.22
N ALA A 4 2.26 0.90 6.01
CA ALA A 4 1.77 1.25 4.67
C ALA A 4 2.62 2.37 4.08
N ASP A 5 2.88 3.43 4.85
CA ASP A 5 3.76 4.52 4.44
C ASP A 5 5.18 4.00 4.16
N LEU A 6 5.70 3.11 5.02
CA LEU A 6 7.01 2.48 4.83
C LEU A 6 7.08 1.65 3.55
N ALA A 7 6.06 0.85 3.24
CA ALA A 7 6.04 0.02 2.04
C ALA A 7 6.06 0.86 0.75
N VAL A 8 5.30 1.97 0.73
CA VAL A 8 5.30 2.90 -0.41
C VAL A 8 6.63 3.64 -0.52
N ALA A 9 7.15 4.18 0.59
CA ALA A 9 8.40 4.95 0.60
C ALA A 9 9.62 4.11 0.20
N LEU A 10 9.66 2.83 0.57
CA LEU A 10 10.70 1.90 0.16
C LEU A 10 10.44 1.25 -1.20
N ASN A 11 9.33 1.58 -1.86
CA ASN A 11 8.91 1.02 -3.14
C ASN A 11 8.96 -0.52 -3.17
N THR A 12 8.46 -1.17 -2.10
CA THR A 12 8.55 -2.62 -1.95
C THR A 12 7.66 -3.37 -2.95
N GLY A 13 6.66 -2.70 -3.52
CA GLY A 13 5.69 -3.26 -4.49
C GLY A 13 4.67 -4.23 -3.90
N LEU A 14 4.92 -4.78 -2.71
CA LEU A 14 4.02 -5.67 -1.98
C LEU A 14 3.96 -5.28 -0.50
N ILE A 15 2.79 -5.49 0.10
CA ILE A 15 2.58 -5.39 1.54
C ILE A 15 1.53 -6.41 1.97
N LYS A 16 1.80 -7.13 3.05
CA LYS A 16 0.82 -8.00 3.71
C LYS A 16 0.50 -7.44 5.09
N THR A 17 -0.76 -7.07 5.31
CA THR A 17 -1.20 -6.43 6.57
C THR A 17 -2.40 -7.10 7.22
N GLY A 18 -2.70 -8.36 6.87
CA GLY A 18 -3.81 -9.14 7.43
C GLY A 18 -4.99 -9.28 6.46
N SER A 19 -6.14 -9.74 6.96
CA SER A 19 -7.39 -9.73 6.19
C SER A 19 -7.99 -8.33 6.11
N ALA A 20 -8.91 -8.12 5.17
CA ALA A 20 -9.76 -6.92 5.11
C ALA A 20 -10.86 -6.94 6.19
N SER A 21 -10.46 -7.18 7.44
CA SER A 21 -11.32 -7.24 8.61
C SER A 21 -10.57 -6.77 9.85
N ARG A 22 -11.32 -6.31 10.86
CA ARG A 22 -10.83 -5.62 12.06
C ARG A 22 -10.15 -4.28 11.76
N SER A 23 -10.51 -3.27 12.55
CA SER A 23 -10.15 -1.87 12.30
C SER A 23 -8.63 -1.63 12.26
N ASP A 24 -7.86 -2.38 13.05
CA ASP A 24 -6.41 -2.26 13.07
C ASP A 24 -5.77 -2.66 11.74
N ARG A 25 -6.31 -3.67 11.03
CA ARG A 25 -5.81 -4.08 9.71
C ARG A 25 -6.33 -3.16 8.61
N ILE A 26 -7.63 -2.85 8.65
CA ILE A 26 -8.29 -1.91 7.72
C ILE A 26 -7.58 -0.55 7.71
N ALA A 27 -7.11 -0.06 8.85
CA ALA A 27 -6.38 1.21 8.93
C ALA A 27 -5.11 1.27 8.05
N LYS A 28 -4.50 0.13 7.69
CA LYS A 28 -3.34 0.09 6.78
C LYS A 28 -3.82 0.16 5.32
N TYR A 29 -4.88 -0.57 4.97
CA TYR A 29 -5.50 -0.48 3.64
C TYR A 29 -6.02 0.92 3.34
N ASN A 30 -6.74 1.53 4.28
CA ASN A 30 -7.24 2.89 4.13
C ASN A 30 -6.10 3.92 4.03
N GLN A 31 -4.94 3.64 4.66
CA GLN A 31 -3.77 4.49 4.50
C GLN A 31 -3.19 4.40 3.08
N LEU A 32 -3.14 3.20 2.49
CA LEU A 32 -2.72 3.03 1.09
C LEU A 32 -3.61 3.82 0.14
N LEU A 33 -4.93 3.78 0.33
CA LEU A 33 -5.88 4.55 -0.49
C LEU A 33 -5.67 6.07 -0.36
N ARG A 34 -5.42 6.57 0.86
CA ARG A 34 -5.09 7.99 1.06
C ARG A 34 -3.76 8.40 0.43
N ILE A 35 -2.76 7.53 0.47
CA ILE A 35 -1.46 7.77 -0.17
C ILE A 35 -1.63 7.80 -1.70
N GLU A 36 -2.39 6.86 -2.26
CA GLU A 36 -2.71 6.84 -3.69
C GLU A 36 -3.42 8.14 -4.12
N GLU A 37 -4.46 8.54 -3.39
CA GLU A 37 -5.19 9.80 -3.62
C GLU A 37 -4.25 11.02 -3.54
N ALA A 38 -3.37 11.08 -2.54
CA ALA A 38 -2.44 12.19 -2.36
C ALA A 38 -1.36 12.28 -3.46
N LEU A 39 -0.94 11.14 -4.01
CA LEU A 39 0.06 11.08 -5.08
C LEU A 39 -0.53 11.37 -6.47
N GLY A 40 -1.84 11.16 -6.65
CA GLY A 40 -2.54 11.38 -7.91
C GLY A 40 -1.85 10.66 -9.08
N ASP A 41 -1.55 11.40 -10.14
CA ASP A 41 -0.91 10.87 -11.37
C ASP A 41 0.49 10.28 -11.15
N SER A 42 1.14 10.58 -10.01
CA SER A 42 2.43 10.00 -9.66
C SER A 42 2.32 8.60 -9.03
N ALA A 43 1.13 8.18 -8.61
CA ALA A 43 0.91 6.85 -8.04
C ALA A 43 0.98 5.77 -9.13
N LYS A 44 1.60 4.62 -8.83
CA LYS A 44 1.63 3.47 -9.74
C LYS A 44 1.30 2.17 -9.01
N TYR A 45 0.25 1.50 -9.48
CA TYR A 45 -0.05 0.14 -9.08
C TYR A 45 0.70 -0.86 -9.97
N LEU A 46 1.58 -1.67 -9.37
CA LEU A 46 2.40 -2.63 -10.12
C LEU A 46 1.61 -3.85 -10.60
N GLY A 47 0.50 -4.22 -9.94
CA GLY A 47 -0.36 -5.31 -10.35
C GLY A 47 0.41 -6.59 -10.72
N LYS A 48 0.16 -7.11 -11.93
CA LYS A 48 0.82 -8.31 -12.46
C LYS A 48 2.24 -8.05 -12.98
N ASP A 49 2.63 -6.79 -13.15
CA ASP A 49 3.97 -6.41 -13.61
C ASP A 49 5.00 -6.43 -12.48
N PHE A 50 4.57 -6.69 -11.24
CA PHE A 50 5.49 -6.90 -10.13
C PHE A 50 6.41 -8.10 -10.40
N LYS A 51 7.72 -7.87 -10.35
CA LYS A 51 8.75 -8.89 -10.57
C LYS A 51 9.42 -9.23 -9.24
N PHE A 52 9.34 -10.49 -8.84
CA PHE A 52 10.28 -11.03 -7.87
C PHE A 52 11.62 -11.19 -8.59
N LEU A 53 12.54 -10.26 -8.34
CA LEU A 53 13.94 -10.35 -8.76
C LEU A 53 14.69 -11.28 -7.82
#